data_AF-A0A956AQY2-F1
#
_entry.id   AF-A0A956AQY2-F1
#
_cell.length_a   1.000
_cell.length_b   1.000
_cell.length_c   1.000
_cell.angle_alpha   90.00
_cell.angle_beta   90.00
_cell.angle_gamma   90.00
#
_symmetry.space_group_name_H-M   'P 1'
#
loop_
_entity.id
_entity.type
_entity.pdbx_description
1 polymer ?
#
loop_
_entity_poly.entity_id
_entity_poly.type
_entity_poly.pdbx_seq_one_letter_code
_entity_poly.pdbx_strand_id
1 'polypeptide(L)'
;MKAPAQERRVAQGLPLLLLALLLVGPAPGEVGGCGADPFVVEAEDFCRDQAAWECRRAEARGELEGESLSACFDTIPNSCVGAGWPPSCVPRPTSLQTNACLDALALEENVRVPIEELAACVDVCPAAPAGGAP
;
A
#
# COMPACT_ATOMS: atom_id res chain seq x y z
N MET A 1 34.44 49.57 -53.97
CA MET A 1 33.24 49.80 -53.13
C MET A 1 33.18 48.69 -52.10
N LYS A 2 33.20 49.02 -50.81
CA LYS A 2 33.38 48.09 -49.68
C LYS A 2 32.01 47.93 -49.00
N ALA A 3 31.46 46.71 -48.96
CA ALA A 3 30.20 46.39 -48.30
C ALA A 3 30.46 45.60 -46.99
N PRO A 4 29.67 45.82 -45.92
CA PRO A 4 29.97 45.34 -44.56
C PRO A 4 29.42 43.95 -44.22
N ALA A 5 30.03 43.39 -43.17
CA ALA A 5 29.75 42.13 -42.49
C ALA A 5 28.28 41.95 -42.07
N GLN A 6 27.75 40.73 -42.24
CA GLN A 6 26.47 40.33 -41.68
C GLN A 6 26.68 39.33 -40.54
N GLU A 7 26.29 39.76 -39.34
CA GLU A 7 26.53 39.13 -38.06
C GLU A 7 25.76 37.81 -37.87
N ARG A 8 26.47 36.85 -37.28
CA ARG A 8 25.95 35.64 -36.65
C ARG A 8 24.91 35.98 -35.60
N ARG A 9 23.66 35.56 -35.78
CA ARG A 9 22.70 35.37 -34.67
C ARG A 9 21.86 34.13 -34.91
N VAL A 10 22.50 32.98 -34.73
CA VAL A 10 21.80 31.70 -34.56
C VAL A 10 22.13 31.21 -33.15
N ALA A 11 21.07 30.78 -32.46
CA ALA A 11 21.10 29.91 -31.28
C ALA A 11 21.64 30.50 -29.96
N GLN A 12 20.87 31.39 -29.32
CA GLN A 12 21.06 31.67 -27.88
C GLN A 12 19.75 31.72 -27.07
N GLY A 13 18.64 31.22 -27.60
CA GLY A 13 17.35 31.18 -26.87
C GLY A 13 16.91 29.80 -26.37
N LEU A 14 17.47 28.71 -26.92
CA LEU A 14 16.95 27.36 -26.70
C LEU A 14 17.28 26.71 -25.34
N PRO A 15 18.46 26.93 -24.71
CA PRO A 15 18.79 26.17 -23.49
C PRO A 15 18.05 26.68 -22.24
N LEU A 16 17.56 27.93 -22.25
CA LEU A 16 16.87 28.51 -21.10
C LEU A 16 15.43 28.00 -20.96
N LEU A 17 14.77 27.68 -22.09
CA LEU A 17 13.39 27.20 -22.09
C LEU A 17 13.26 25.74 -21.61
N LEU A 18 14.28 24.91 -21.86
CA LEU A 18 14.33 23.51 -21.41
C LEU A 18 14.53 23.37 -19.89
N LEU A 19 15.25 24.29 -19.25
CA LEU A 19 15.41 24.31 -17.79
C LEU A 19 14.14 24.73 -17.05
N ALA A 20 13.32 25.61 -17.64
CA ALA A 20 12.09 26.09 -17.01
C ALA A 20 11.00 25.01 -16.94
N LEU A 21 10.98 24.05 -17.87
CA LEU A 21 10.00 22.95 -17.91
C LEU A 21 10.27 21.87 -16.84
N LEU A 22 11.49 21.80 -16.28
CA LEU A 22 11.83 20.86 -15.21
C LEU A 22 11.47 21.37 -13.81
N LEU A 23 11.10 22.64 -13.66
CA LEU A 23 10.73 23.27 -12.38
C LEU A 23 9.21 23.27 -12.12
N VAL A 24 8.40 22.78 -13.07
CA VAL A 24 6.94 22.64 -12.94
C VAL A 24 6.55 21.17 -13.10
N GLY A 25 7.28 20.28 -12.44
CA GLY A 25 6.77 18.95 -12.12
C GLY A 25 5.97 19.03 -10.81
N PRO A 26 4.84 18.31 -10.67
CA PRO A 26 4.23 18.14 -9.35
C PRO A 26 5.31 17.51 -8.46
N ALA A 27 5.65 18.18 -7.36
CA ALA A 27 6.57 17.62 -6.38
C ALA A 27 6.06 16.23 -5.98
N PRO A 28 6.82 15.13 -6.20
CA PRO A 28 6.43 13.84 -5.70
C PRO A 28 6.73 13.84 -4.21
N GLY A 29 5.72 14.07 -3.38
CA GLY A 29 5.88 13.95 -1.94
C GLY A 29 5.03 14.91 -1.14
N GLU A 30 3.71 14.74 -1.18
CA GLU A 30 2.81 15.13 -0.09
C GLU A 30 1.61 14.15 -0.13
N VAL A 31 1.88 12.88 0.17
CA VAL A 31 0.85 11.92 0.61
C VAL A 31 1.19 11.51 2.04
N GLY A 32 0.96 12.42 2.98
CA GLY A 32 1.29 12.17 4.38
C GLY A 32 0.88 13.34 5.24
N GLY A 33 -0.44 13.49 5.46
CA GLY A 33 -0.96 14.46 6.41
C GLY A 33 -0.32 14.26 7.78
N CYS A 34 0.61 15.15 8.14
CA CYS A 34 1.15 15.27 9.48
C CYS A 34 0.04 15.74 10.43
N GLY A 35 -0.48 14.83 11.25
CA GLY A 35 -1.20 15.22 12.47
C GLY A 35 -2.63 14.72 12.64
N ALA A 36 -3.01 13.59 12.05
CA ALA A 36 -4.06 12.79 12.66
C ALA A 36 -3.39 11.83 13.66
N ASP A 37 -3.85 11.82 14.91
CA ASP A 37 -3.53 10.74 15.84
C ASP A 37 -3.67 9.39 15.13
N PRO A 38 -2.77 8.43 15.34
CA PRO A 38 -2.87 7.14 14.69
C PRO A 38 -4.21 6.50 15.07
N PHE A 39 -5.15 6.49 14.13
CA PHE A 39 -6.43 5.83 14.33
C PHE A 39 -6.15 4.35 14.56
N VAL A 40 -6.54 3.87 15.75
CA VAL A 40 -6.52 2.45 16.05
C VAL A 40 -7.60 1.80 15.20
N VAL A 41 -7.24 0.74 14.49
CA VAL A 41 -8.18 0.02 13.63
C VAL A 41 -8.92 -1.03 14.44
N GLU A 42 -10.22 -1.14 14.21
CA GLU A 42 -11.04 -2.21 14.78
C GLU A 42 -10.69 -3.55 14.11
N ALA A 43 -10.49 -4.59 14.94
CA ALA A 43 -10.03 -5.89 14.46
C ALA A 43 -11.03 -6.54 13.48
N GLU A 44 -12.33 -6.29 13.66
CA GLU A 44 -13.37 -6.80 12.75
C GLU A 44 -13.23 -6.22 11.34
N ASP A 45 -12.94 -4.92 11.22
CA ASP A 45 -12.80 -4.26 9.92
C ASP A 45 -11.57 -4.78 9.20
N PHE A 46 -10.43 -4.86 9.90
CA PHE A 46 -9.22 -5.44 9.33
C PHE A 46 -9.40 -6.91 8.90
N CYS A 47 -10.11 -7.72 9.71
CA CYS A 47 -10.42 -9.10 9.36
C CYS A 47 -11.20 -9.19 8.04
N ARG A 48 -12.23 -8.34 7.86
CA ARG A 48 -13.05 -8.34 6.65
C ARG A 48 -12.23 -7.97 5.42
N ASP A 49 -11.41 -6.93 5.52
CA ASP A 49 -10.58 -6.45 4.42
C ASP A 49 -9.50 -7.48 4.05
N GLN A 50 -8.84 -8.08 5.04
CA GLN A 50 -7.85 -9.13 4.83
C GLN A 50 -8.48 -10.36 4.16
N ALA A 51 -9.62 -10.85 4.68
CA ALA A 51 -10.32 -12.01 4.11
C ALA A 51 -10.84 -11.74 2.69
N ALA A 52 -11.27 -10.51 2.41
CA ALA A 52 -11.67 -10.11 1.05
C ALA A 52 -10.49 -10.22 0.06
N TRP A 53 -9.30 -9.80 0.49
CA TRP A 53 -8.09 -9.98 -0.31
C TRP A 53 -7.68 -11.44 -0.46
N GLU A 54 -7.90 -12.30 0.54
CA GLU A 54 -7.68 -13.74 0.37
C GLU A 54 -8.57 -14.33 -0.72
N CYS A 55 -9.87 -14.01 -0.73
CA CYS A 55 -10.78 -14.44 -1.79
C CYS A 55 -10.29 -13.97 -3.17
N ARG A 56 -9.88 -12.69 -3.30
CA ARG A 56 -9.33 -12.14 -4.55
C ARG A 56 -8.04 -12.81 -4.99
N ARG A 57 -7.15 -13.11 -4.06
CA ARG A 57 -5.89 -13.76 -4.38
C ARG A 57 -6.11 -15.22 -4.77
N ALA A 58 -7.06 -15.91 -4.14
CA ALA A 58 -7.47 -17.25 -4.53
C ALA A 58 -8.11 -17.27 -5.93
N GLU A 59 -8.93 -16.27 -6.27
CA GLU A 59 -9.41 -16.03 -7.64
C GLU A 59 -8.24 -15.86 -8.62
N ALA A 60 -7.27 -14.98 -8.30
CA ALA A 60 -6.10 -14.74 -9.15
C ALA A 60 -5.19 -15.98 -9.33
N ARG A 61 -5.19 -16.90 -8.37
CA ARG A 61 -4.50 -18.21 -8.49
C ARG A 61 -5.29 -19.25 -9.28
N GLY A 62 -6.57 -18.98 -9.60
CA GLY A 62 -7.48 -19.94 -10.23
C GLY A 62 -7.98 -21.02 -9.27
N GLU A 63 -7.95 -20.77 -7.96
CA GLU A 63 -8.43 -21.69 -6.93
C GLU A 63 -9.93 -21.53 -6.66
N LEU A 64 -10.45 -20.31 -6.84
CA LEU A 64 -11.86 -19.96 -6.67
C LEU A 64 -12.39 -19.24 -7.92
N GLU A 65 -13.53 -19.67 -8.42
CA GLU A 65 -14.22 -19.04 -9.55
C GLU A 65 -15.75 -19.15 -9.38
N GLY A 66 -16.48 -18.26 -10.03
CA GLY A 66 -17.95 -18.30 -10.09
C GLY A 66 -18.61 -18.37 -8.72
N GLU A 67 -19.42 -19.40 -8.49
CA GLU A 67 -20.16 -19.59 -7.24
C GLU A 67 -19.24 -19.75 -6.02
N SER A 68 -18.10 -20.41 -6.17
CA SER A 68 -17.14 -20.60 -5.07
C SER A 68 -16.49 -19.29 -4.62
N LEU A 69 -16.28 -18.36 -5.55
CA LEU A 69 -15.77 -17.03 -5.24
C LEU A 69 -16.83 -16.20 -4.51
N SER A 70 -18.08 -16.20 -4.99
CA SER A 70 -19.17 -15.52 -4.31
C SER A 70 -19.37 -16.06 -2.88
N ALA A 71 -19.35 -17.38 -2.72
CA ALA A 71 -19.45 -18.02 -1.41
C ALA A 71 -18.31 -17.60 -0.47
N CYS A 72 -17.09 -17.41 -1.00
CA CYS A 72 -15.97 -16.88 -0.22
C CYS A 72 -16.32 -15.51 0.38
N PHE A 73 -16.77 -14.56 -0.44
CA PHE A 73 -17.16 -13.23 0.03
C PHE A 73 -18.38 -13.25 0.98
N ASP A 74 -19.37 -14.10 0.71
CA ASP A 74 -20.58 -14.20 1.53
C ASP A 74 -20.30 -14.72 2.96
N THR A 75 -19.22 -15.47 3.16
CA THR A 75 -18.83 -15.95 4.49
C THR A 75 -18.15 -14.89 5.37
N ILE A 76 -17.49 -13.90 4.76
CA ILE A 76 -16.65 -12.91 5.45
C ILE A 76 -17.38 -12.16 6.58
N PRO A 77 -18.60 -11.62 6.37
CA PRO A 77 -19.27 -10.84 7.40
C PRO A 77 -19.48 -11.63 8.69
N ASN A 78 -19.78 -12.93 8.57
CA ASN A 78 -20.05 -13.82 9.69
C ASN A 78 -18.77 -14.38 10.34
N SER A 79 -17.72 -14.64 9.56
CA SER A 79 -16.46 -15.17 10.10
C SER A 79 -15.68 -14.15 10.92
N CYS A 80 -15.86 -12.86 10.64
CA CYS A 80 -15.17 -11.78 11.34
C CYS A 80 -15.95 -11.18 12.53
N VAL A 81 -17.16 -11.66 12.84
CA VAL A 81 -17.92 -11.18 14.01
C VAL A 81 -17.19 -11.54 15.30
N GLY A 82 -16.96 -10.56 16.16
CA GLY A 82 -16.24 -10.74 17.41
C GLY A 82 -14.73 -10.91 17.24
N ALA A 83 -14.19 -10.66 16.04
CA ALA A 83 -12.76 -10.62 15.83
C ALA A 83 -12.13 -9.57 16.75
N GLY A 84 -11.04 -9.95 17.39
CA GLY A 84 -10.37 -9.13 18.39
C GLY A 84 -8.87 -9.23 18.24
N TRP A 85 -8.18 -8.12 18.48
CA TRP A 85 -6.73 -8.12 18.55
C TRP A 85 -6.25 -8.93 19.76
N PRO A 86 -5.26 -9.84 19.59
CA PRO A 86 -4.68 -10.59 20.70
C PRO A 86 -4.23 -9.67 21.85
N PRO A 87 -4.23 -10.13 23.11
CA PRO A 87 -3.79 -9.30 24.24
C PRO A 87 -2.30 -8.94 24.17
N SER A 88 -1.49 -9.73 23.46
CA SER A 88 -0.08 -9.40 23.16
C SER A 88 0.07 -8.25 22.17
N CYS A 89 -1.00 -7.86 21.49
CA CYS A 89 -1.04 -6.83 20.46
C CYS A 89 -1.23 -5.45 21.10
N VAL A 90 -0.23 -5.01 21.87
CA VAL A 90 -0.20 -3.70 22.52
C VAL A 90 1.15 -3.03 22.21
N PRO A 91 1.17 -1.82 21.61
CA PRO A 91 0.02 -1.00 21.24
C PRO A 91 -0.85 -1.66 20.15
N ARG A 92 -2.14 -1.30 20.12
CA ARG A 92 -3.05 -1.79 19.09
C ARG A 92 -2.59 -1.30 17.70
N PRO A 93 -2.84 -2.06 16.63
CA PRO A 93 -2.38 -1.69 15.30
C PRO A 93 -3.06 -0.41 14.82
N THR A 94 -2.27 0.42 14.17
CA THR A 94 -2.72 1.68 13.57
C THR A 94 -3.23 1.45 12.16
N SER A 95 -4.02 2.38 11.62
CA SER A 95 -4.44 2.32 10.22
C SER A 95 -3.26 2.25 9.24
N LEU A 96 -2.13 2.90 9.57
CA LEU A 96 -0.93 2.82 8.75
C LEU A 96 -0.40 1.38 8.65
N GLN A 97 -0.36 0.66 9.77
CA GLN A 97 0.14 -0.71 9.82
C GLN A 97 -0.82 -1.68 9.11
N THR A 98 -2.12 -1.58 9.37
CA THR A 98 -3.11 -2.45 8.73
C THR A 98 -3.16 -2.20 7.23
N ASN A 99 -3.14 -0.94 6.79
CA ASN A 99 -3.16 -0.61 5.37
C ASN A 99 -1.90 -1.10 4.65
N ALA A 100 -0.72 -1.03 5.27
CA ALA A 100 0.49 -1.58 4.68
C ALA A 100 0.36 -3.09 4.41
N CYS A 101 -0.29 -3.85 5.29
CA CYS A 101 -0.61 -5.25 5.04
C CYS A 101 -1.61 -5.42 3.89
N LEU A 102 -2.73 -4.66 3.90
CA LEU A 102 -3.73 -4.74 2.84
C LEU A 102 -3.15 -4.37 1.46
N ASP A 103 -2.29 -3.36 1.40
CA ASP A 103 -1.56 -2.96 0.20
C ASP A 103 -0.63 -4.09 -0.26
N ALA A 104 0.11 -4.72 0.66
CA ALA A 104 0.95 -5.87 0.34
C ALA A 104 0.14 -7.05 -0.21
N LEU A 105 -1.07 -7.30 0.31
CA LEU A 105 -1.97 -8.33 -0.19
C LEU A 105 -2.52 -8.01 -1.59
N ALA A 106 -2.73 -6.74 -1.88
CA ALA A 106 -3.25 -6.26 -3.17
C ALA A 106 -2.23 -6.39 -4.32
N LEU A 107 -0.93 -6.50 -4.02
CA LEU A 107 0.11 -6.61 -5.03
C LEU A 107 0.09 -7.96 -5.76
N GLU A 108 0.15 -7.90 -7.10
CA GLU A 108 0.11 -9.10 -7.96
C GLU A 108 1.29 -10.05 -7.67
N GLU A 109 2.48 -9.52 -7.40
CA GLU A 109 3.67 -10.30 -7.05
C GLU A 109 3.50 -11.11 -5.76
N ASN A 110 2.60 -10.69 -4.87
CA ASN A 110 2.32 -11.34 -3.59
C ASN A 110 1.15 -12.33 -3.68
N VAL A 111 0.50 -12.51 -4.84
CA VAL A 111 -0.68 -13.39 -5.00
C VAL A 111 -0.42 -14.82 -4.49
N ARG A 112 0.82 -15.32 -4.60
CA ARG A 112 1.20 -16.68 -4.16
C ARG A 112 1.94 -16.75 -2.82
N VAL A 113 2.25 -15.61 -2.20
CA VAL A 113 3.00 -15.55 -0.93
C VAL A 113 2.04 -15.71 0.25
N PRO A 114 2.20 -16.69 1.15
CA PRO A 114 1.34 -16.81 2.34
C PRO A 114 1.30 -15.51 3.16
N ILE A 115 0.16 -15.19 3.80
CA ILE A 115 0.00 -13.92 4.56
C ILE A 115 1.03 -13.84 5.68
N GLU A 116 1.35 -14.97 6.29
CA GLU A 116 2.31 -15.11 7.40
C GLU A 116 3.76 -14.88 6.95
N GLU A 117 4.02 -14.87 5.65
CA GLU A 117 5.33 -14.57 5.06
C GLU A 117 5.42 -13.11 4.57
N LEU A 118 4.30 -12.39 4.49
CA LEU A 118 4.29 -10.97 4.14
C LEU A 118 4.71 -10.15 5.35
N ALA A 119 5.92 -9.59 5.31
CA ALA A 119 6.48 -8.78 6.39
C ALA A 119 5.50 -7.70 6.88
N ALA A 120 4.83 -7.00 5.96
CA ALA A 120 3.84 -5.97 6.31
C ALA A 120 2.65 -6.51 7.12
N CYS A 121 2.26 -7.77 6.93
CA CYS A 121 1.17 -8.41 7.68
C CYS A 121 1.64 -9.00 9.01
N VAL A 122 2.86 -9.53 9.07
CA VAL A 122 3.50 -9.97 10.31
C VAL A 122 3.68 -8.79 11.28
N ASP A 123 4.01 -7.61 10.74
CA ASP A 123 4.25 -6.39 11.51
C ASP A 123 2.96 -5.71 12.01
N VAL A 124 1.78 -6.11 11.52
CA VAL A 124 0.48 -5.61 12.05
C VAL A 124 0.39 -5.97 13.53
N CYS A 125 0.72 -7.21 13.87
CA CYS A 125 0.64 -7.71 15.22
C CYS A 125 1.68 -8.81 15.44
N PRO A 126 2.96 -8.45 15.65
CA PRO A 126 4.00 -9.44 15.83
C PRO A 126 3.68 -10.31 17.05
N ALA A 127 3.80 -11.63 16.89
CA ALA A 127 3.70 -12.55 18.01
C ALA A 127 4.70 -12.11 19.11
N ALA A 128 4.27 -12.15 20.37
CA ALA A 128 5.17 -11.84 21.48
C ALA A 128 6.43 -12.72 21.35
N PRO A 129 7.64 -12.16 21.57
CA PRO A 129 8.85 -12.96 21.51
C PRO A 129 8.71 -14.12 22.49
N ALA A 130 8.89 -15.34 22.00
CA ALA A 130 8.89 -16.55 22.82
C ALA A 130 10.14 -16.53 23.73
N GLY A 131 10.08 -15.77 24.83
CA GLY A 131 11.22 -15.54 25.70
C GLY A 131 10.84 -14.83 27.00
N GLY A 132 10.61 -15.63 28.05
CA GLY A 132 10.78 -15.19 29.44
C GLY A 132 9.57 -15.35 30.34
N ALA A 133 9.28 -16.58 30.78
CA ALA A 133 8.71 -16.78 32.11
C ALA A 133 9.89 -16.94 33.11
N PRO A 134 9.86 -16.30 34.29
CA PRO A 134 10.77 -16.64 35.39
C PRO A 134 10.45 -18.02 35.98
#